data_AF-A0A7C9GHM3-F1
#
_entry.id   AF-A0A7C9GHM3-F1
#
_cell.length_a   1.000
_cell.length_b   1.000
_cell.length_c   1.000
_cell.angle_alpha   90.00
_cell.angle_beta   90.00
_cell.angle_gamma   90.00
#
_symmetry.space_group_name_H-M   'P 1'
#
loop_
_entity.id
_entity.type
_entity.pdbx_description
1 polymer ?
#
loop_
_entity_poly.entity_id
_entity_poly.type
_entity_poly.pdbx_seq_one_letter_code
_entity_poly.pdbx_strand_id
1 'polypeptide(L)'
;MGHSRYSENTRHSKNREKKHSMQLGNSTENDEDIYRNPFGLGLDLLFGPKLRTGNDRDIQGAQSFISSLPEQSQSIARPIAIADVLSESALASQPIITDLINPQKIAMSEGVRDILNNKKGGGDLVFKALQVTPSGSTSSFNALKIVDTWQGEMPDNKTSILAYWVPQGGYVDIPAQPDLSRHPQHVFTPGFSGCSFVIDKMNTDTLRVRHVQGDKEDVEYNNLDIDHGMGMVAAMEFRDYGYHETANSEVVKNTYGSAFLKFNPEEKQWQLHYQKLAAAPNIMAIESKPGGLFSKPSINAKTFISKDMKVTGYTKKNIQ
;
A
#
# COMPACT_ATOMS: atom_id res chain seq x y z
N MET A 1 58.90 29.35 23.25
CA MET A 1 59.28 30.56 24.02
C MET A 1 58.18 31.59 23.77
N GLY A 2 57.39 32.12 24.70
CA GLY A 2 57.26 32.01 26.15
C GLY A 2 56.34 33.18 26.55
N HIS A 3 55.27 32.91 27.32
CA HIS A 3 54.47 33.76 28.23
C HIS A 3 54.09 35.22 27.84
N SER A 4 52.99 35.86 28.26
CA SER A 4 51.77 35.60 29.03
C SER A 4 51.08 36.98 29.24
N ARG A 5 49.77 36.97 29.53
CA ARG A 5 48.97 37.94 30.33
C ARG A 5 48.13 39.03 29.62
N TYR A 6 46.81 38.87 29.83
CA TYR A 6 45.81 39.82 30.36
C TYR A 6 45.73 41.26 29.84
N SER A 7 44.53 41.66 29.38
CA SER A 7 43.67 42.61 30.13
C SER A 7 42.27 42.75 29.50
N GLU A 8 41.24 42.68 30.33
CA GLU A 8 39.87 43.11 30.07
C GLU A 8 39.77 44.61 29.75
N ASN A 9 38.76 45.00 28.98
CA ASN A 9 38.06 46.26 29.22
C ASN A 9 36.62 46.20 28.72
N THR A 10 35.70 46.21 29.68
CA THR A 10 34.25 46.40 29.56
C THR A 10 33.92 47.88 29.36
N ARG A 11 32.98 48.20 28.46
CA ARG A 11 32.13 49.40 28.58
C ARG A 11 30.69 49.10 28.13
N HIS A 12 29.76 49.29 29.06
CA HIS A 12 28.33 49.39 28.87
C HIS A 12 27.93 50.70 28.15
N SER A 13 26.88 50.66 27.33
CA SER A 13 25.99 51.80 27.07
C SER A 13 24.60 51.38 26.56
N LYS A 14 23.65 51.33 27.50
CA LYS A 14 22.21 51.67 27.49
C LYS A 14 21.45 51.89 26.15
N ASN A 15 20.33 51.14 26.07
CA ASN A 15 18.93 51.49 25.73
C ASN A 15 18.61 52.50 24.61
N ARG A 16 17.80 52.03 23.63
CA ARG A 16 16.58 52.75 23.21
C ARG A 16 15.58 51.83 22.51
N GLU A 17 14.38 51.74 23.08
CA GLU A 17 13.17 51.23 22.45
C GLU A 17 12.70 52.15 21.31
N LYS A 18 12.14 51.58 20.25
CA LYS A 18 11.08 52.20 19.45
C LYS A 18 10.20 51.12 18.80
N LYS A 19 8.90 51.22 19.08
CA LYS A 19 7.77 50.43 18.55
C LYS A 19 7.08 51.21 17.40
N HIS A 20 6.32 50.47 16.57
CA HIS A 20 5.42 50.83 15.45
C HIS A 20 6.12 51.23 14.14
N SER A 21 5.69 50.81 12.94
CA SER A 21 4.34 50.54 12.43
C SER A 21 4.37 49.57 11.24
N MET A 22 3.28 48.83 11.05
CA MET A 22 2.97 47.99 9.88
C MET A 22 2.93 48.79 8.56
N GLN A 23 3.34 48.15 7.46
CA GLN A 23 2.66 48.29 6.17
C GLN A 23 2.87 47.05 5.28
N LEU A 24 1.73 46.58 4.74
CA LEU A 24 1.53 45.44 3.84
C LEU A 24 2.34 45.55 2.54
N GLY A 25 2.83 44.40 2.06
CA GLY A 25 3.30 44.20 0.69
C GLY A 25 3.40 42.71 0.34
N ASN A 26 2.40 42.23 -0.40
CA ASN A 26 2.34 41.07 -1.31
C ASN A 26 3.27 39.87 -1.10
N SER A 27 2.68 38.67 -0.95
CA SER A 27 2.92 37.55 -1.87
C SER A 27 1.96 36.40 -1.60
N THR A 28 1.26 35.99 -2.64
CA THR A 28 0.49 34.76 -2.78
C THR A 28 1.41 33.54 -2.74
N GLU A 29 1.21 32.64 -1.77
CA GLU A 29 1.58 31.22 -1.81
C GLU A 29 1.00 30.57 -0.53
N ASN A 30 -0.14 29.89 -0.68
CA ASN A 30 -0.74 29.09 0.40
C ASN A 30 -0.23 27.65 0.28
N ASP A 31 1.03 27.45 0.67
CA ASP A 31 1.57 26.19 1.15
C ASP A 31 1.75 26.38 2.66
N GLU A 32 0.74 26.01 3.46
CA GLU A 32 0.84 25.68 4.89
C GLU A 32 -0.57 25.52 5.47
N ASP A 33 -1.07 24.29 5.51
CA ASP A 33 -2.14 23.90 6.42
C ASP A 33 -2.03 22.41 6.76
N ILE A 34 -0.86 22.01 7.27
CA ILE A 34 -0.71 20.78 8.02
C ILE A 34 -0.05 21.13 9.35
N TYR A 35 -0.78 20.85 10.42
CA TYR A 35 -0.38 20.94 11.84
C TYR A 35 -0.45 22.32 12.51
N ARG A 36 -1.65 22.69 12.99
CA ARG A 36 -1.83 23.20 14.37
C ARG A 36 -3.30 23.28 14.80
N ASN A 37 -3.64 22.56 15.87
CA ASN A 37 -4.85 22.81 16.64
C ASN A 37 -4.56 23.97 17.64
N PRO A 38 -5.32 25.09 17.67
CA PRO A 38 -4.87 26.26 18.43
C PRO A 38 -5.16 26.24 19.93
N PHE A 39 -6.00 25.35 20.48
CA PHE A 39 -6.24 25.31 21.93
C PHE A 39 -6.75 23.94 22.40
N GLY A 40 -5.94 23.21 23.19
CA GLY A 40 -6.37 21.97 23.83
C GLY A 40 -5.21 21.24 24.49
N LEU A 41 -5.01 21.49 25.79
CA LEU A 41 -4.19 20.77 26.77
C LEU A 41 -3.32 19.61 26.25
N GLY A 42 -2.00 19.78 26.33
CA GLY A 42 -0.97 18.88 25.82
C GLY A 42 -0.89 17.50 26.50
N LEU A 43 -1.84 16.63 26.17
CA LEU A 43 -1.76 15.18 26.36
C LEU A 43 -1.61 14.43 25.03
N ASP A 44 -1.97 15.04 23.89
CA ASP A 44 -1.87 14.40 22.57
C ASP A 44 -0.45 14.37 21.99
N LEU A 45 0.51 15.11 22.56
CA LEU A 45 1.91 15.12 22.12
C LEU A 45 2.72 13.89 22.54
N LEU A 46 2.14 12.99 23.35
CA LEU A 46 2.73 11.68 23.69
C LEU A 46 2.35 10.58 22.69
N PHE A 47 1.44 10.86 21.76
CA PHE A 47 0.87 9.86 20.86
C PHE A 47 1.23 10.25 19.43
N GLY A 48 1.98 9.38 18.74
CA GLY A 48 2.12 9.47 17.29
C GLY A 48 0.75 9.42 16.59
N PRO A 49 0.70 9.67 15.26
CA PRO A 49 -0.55 9.62 14.51
C PRO A 49 -1.24 8.25 14.70
N LYS A 50 -2.55 8.27 15.00
CA LYS A 50 -3.40 7.08 15.09
C LYS A 50 -4.18 6.88 13.79
N LEU A 51 -4.51 5.63 13.49
CA LEU A 51 -5.43 5.29 12.40
C LEU A 51 -6.86 5.67 12.79
N ARG A 52 -7.66 6.10 11.82
CA ARG A 52 -9.07 6.42 12.03
C ARG A 52 -9.85 5.16 12.38
N THR A 53 -10.81 5.28 13.30
CA THR A 53 -11.66 4.17 13.76
C THR A 53 -13.13 4.53 13.67
N GLY A 54 -14.01 3.52 13.68
CA GLY A 54 -15.46 3.73 13.62
C GLY A 54 -15.88 4.68 12.50
N ASN A 55 -16.72 5.67 12.84
CA ASN A 55 -17.26 6.62 11.87
C ASN A 55 -16.22 7.58 11.28
N ASP A 56 -15.06 7.76 11.92
CA ASP A 56 -14.01 8.65 11.39
C ASP A 56 -13.39 8.09 10.10
N ARG A 57 -13.55 6.78 9.86
CA ARG A 57 -13.13 6.10 8.63
C ARG A 57 -13.93 6.56 7.41
N ASP A 58 -15.15 7.07 7.62
CA ASP A 58 -16.07 7.43 6.55
C ASP A 58 -16.00 8.91 6.16
N ILE A 59 -16.33 9.21 4.90
CA ILE A 59 -16.59 10.59 4.43
C ILE A 59 -18.09 10.86 4.55
N GLN A 60 -18.47 11.81 5.40
CA GLN A 60 -19.87 12.20 5.59
C GLN A 60 -20.47 12.69 4.26
N GLY A 61 -21.67 12.20 3.94
CA GLY A 61 -22.38 12.56 2.71
C GLY A 61 -21.92 11.82 1.45
N ALA A 62 -20.92 10.93 1.54
CA ALA A 62 -20.53 10.09 0.43
C ALA A 62 -21.65 9.11 0.07
N GLN A 63 -21.93 8.98 -1.23
CA GLN A 63 -22.90 8.02 -1.74
C GLN A 63 -22.25 6.65 -1.91
N SER A 64 -23.00 5.57 -1.73
CA SER A 64 -22.50 4.23 -2.05
C SER A 64 -22.38 4.06 -3.57
N PHE A 65 -21.26 3.51 -4.04
CA PHE A 65 -21.16 3.11 -5.44
C PHE A 65 -22.15 1.98 -5.75
N ILE A 66 -23.05 2.22 -6.68
CA ILE A 66 -23.99 1.22 -7.18
C ILE A 66 -23.44 0.71 -8.52
N SER A 67 -22.73 -0.42 -8.49
CA SER A 67 -22.27 -1.07 -9.71
C SER A 67 -23.42 -1.84 -10.38
N SER A 68 -23.34 -2.02 -11.69
CA SER A 68 -24.08 -3.08 -12.35
C SER A 68 -23.74 -4.45 -11.73
N LEU A 69 -24.73 -5.34 -11.72
CA LEU A 69 -24.60 -6.68 -11.16
C LEU A 69 -23.41 -7.40 -11.82
N PRO A 70 -22.43 -7.90 -11.04
CA PRO A 70 -21.36 -8.70 -11.59
C PRO A 70 -21.92 -9.96 -12.25
N GLU A 71 -21.49 -10.22 -13.47
CA GLU A 71 -21.87 -11.41 -14.21
C GLU A 71 -20.75 -12.44 -14.17
N GLN A 72 -21.16 -13.71 -14.15
CA GLN A 72 -20.22 -14.80 -14.24
C GLN A 72 -19.71 -14.91 -15.68
N SER A 73 -18.39 -14.83 -15.87
CA SER A 73 -17.75 -14.99 -17.18
C SER A 73 -16.67 -16.07 -17.14
N GLN A 74 -16.52 -16.77 -18.27
CA GLN A 74 -15.33 -17.57 -18.54
C GLN A 74 -14.24 -16.63 -19.02
N SER A 75 -13.06 -16.72 -18.44
CA SER A 75 -11.93 -15.85 -18.73
C SER A 75 -10.72 -16.66 -19.15
N ILE A 76 -9.89 -16.09 -20.02
CA ILE A 76 -8.56 -16.63 -20.34
C ILE A 76 -7.55 -15.84 -19.51
N ALA A 77 -6.72 -16.56 -18.76
CA ALA A 77 -5.59 -16.00 -18.04
C ALA A 77 -4.29 -16.31 -18.79
N ARG A 78 -3.40 -15.32 -18.87
CA ARG A 78 -2.08 -15.47 -19.50
C ARG A 78 -1.00 -14.96 -18.56
N PRO A 79 0.11 -15.69 -18.40
CA PRO A 79 1.28 -15.15 -17.73
C PRO A 79 1.72 -13.83 -18.36
N ILE A 80 2.06 -12.87 -17.51
CA ILE A 80 2.59 -11.56 -17.90
C ILE A 80 3.75 -11.22 -16.96
N ALA A 81 4.73 -10.46 -17.43
CA ALA A 81 5.83 -10.04 -16.57
C ALA A 81 5.29 -9.15 -15.46
N ILE A 82 5.68 -9.42 -14.22
CA ILE A 82 5.19 -8.63 -13.08
C ILE A 82 5.63 -7.17 -13.17
N ALA A 83 6.78 -6.88 -13.79
CA ALA A 83 7.22 -5.51 -14.06
C ALA A 83 6.24 -4.72 -14.93
N ASP A 84 5.57 -5.36 -15.88
CA ASP A 84 4.57 -4.72 -16.74
C ASP A 84 3.30 -4.40 -15.92
N VAL A 85 2.89 -5.33 -15.07
CA VAL A 85 1.71 -5.19 -14.19
C VAL A 85 1.91 -4.11 -13.12
N LEU A 86 3.14 -3.95 -12.64
CA LEU A 86 3.51 -2.95 -11.63
C LEU A 86 4.05 -1.64 -12.24
N SER A 87 3.94 -1.47 -13.55
CA SER A 87 4.24 -0.18 -14.20
C SER A 87 3.18 0.86 -13.82
N GLU A 88 3.56 2.13 -13.72
CA GLU A 88 2.60 3.19 -13.35
C GLU A 88 1.43 3.27 -14.35
N SER A 89 1.69 3.07 -15.64
CA SER A 89 0.65 3.04 -16.67
C SER A 89 -0.35 1.91 -16.46
N ALA A 90 0.13 0.70 -16.12
CA ALA A 90 -0.77 -0.42 -15.82
C ALA A 90 -1.53 -0.18 -14.52
N LEU A 91 -0.86 0.30 -13.47
CA LEU A 91 -1.47 0.60 -12.19
C LEU A 91 -2.52 1.71 -12.26
N ALA A 92 -2.40 2.65 -13.20
CA ALA A 92 -3.40 3.69 -13.41
C ALA A 92 -4.64 3.22 -14.20
N SER A 93 -4.57 2.08 -14.91
CA SER A 93 -5.58 1.70 -15.91
C SER A 93 -6.17 0.30 -15.75
N GLN A 94 -5.43 -0.64 -15.16
CA GLN A 94 -5.83 -2.04 -15.04
C GLN A 94 -5.89 -2.44 -13.56
N PRO A 95 -7.04 -2.93 -13.06
CA PRO A 95 -7.13 -3.42 -11.69
C PRO A 95 -6.10 -4.52 -11.44
N ILE A 96 -5.40 -4.45 -10.30
CA ILE A 96 -4.61 -5.58 -9.77
C ILE A 96 -5.33 -6.16 -8.56
N ILE A 97 -5.59 -7.47 -8.60
CA ILE A 97 -6.21 -8.20 -7.50
C ILE A 97 -5.29 -9.29 -6.95
N THR A 98 -5.57 -9.74 -5.74
CA THR A 98 -4.77 -10.75 -5.02
C THR A 98 -5.55 -12.03 -4.75
N ASP A 99 -6.61 -12.27 -5.51
CA ASP A 99 -7.50 -13.42 -5.31
C ASP A 99 -6.77 -14.76 -5.38
N LEU A 100 -5.72 -14.84 -6.21
CA LEU A 100 -4.90 -16.05 -6.40
C LEU A 100 -3.81 -16.21 -5.32
N ILE A 101 -3.85 -15.37 -4.29
CA ILE A 101 -3.05 -15.48 -3.06
C ILE A 101 -3.93 -15.99 -1.89
N ASN A 102 -5.26 -16.06 -2.05
CA ASN A 102 -6.16 -16.53 -1.01
C ASN A 102 -6.20 -18.07 -0.96
N PRO A 103 -5.82 -18.72 0.16
CA PRO A 103 -5.83 -20.18 0.29
C PRO A 103 -7.25 -20.79 0.31
N GLN A 104 -8.30 -19.97 0.47
CA GLN A 104 -9.69 -20.40 0.30
C GLN A 104 -10.10 -20.52 -1.19
N LYS A 105 -9.35 -19.88 -2.09
CA LYS A 105 -9.63 -19.86 -3.54
C LYS A 105 -8.69 -20.75 -4.34
N ILE A 106 -7.45 -20.92 -3.89
CA ILE A 106 -6.44 -21.75 -4.52
C ILE A 106 -5.86 -22.71 -3.49
N ALA A 107 -5.75 -23.99 -3.86
CA ALA A 107 -5.05 -24.98 -3.06
C ALA A 107 -3.56 -24.64 -2.97
N MET A 108 -3.02 -24.62 -1.76
CA MET A 108 -1.63 -24.26 -1.47
C MET A 108 -1.02 -25.27 -0.52
N SER A 109 0.29 -25.48 -0.64
CA SER A 109 1.08 -26.30 0.29
C SER A 109 1.00 -25.76 1.71
N GLU A 110 1.26 -26.64 2.67
CA GLU A 110 1.38 -26.25 4.08
C GLU A 110 2.43 -25.16 4.28
N GLY A 111 3.61 -25.27 3.64
CA GLY A 111 4.66 -24.25 3.73
C GLY A 111 4.23 -22.85 3.28
N VAL A 112 3.50 -22.74 2.16
CA VAL A 112 2.93 -21.45 1.73
C VAL A 112 1.88 -20.96 2.72
N ARG A 113 1.01 -21.84 3.20
CA ARG A 113 -0.05 -21.48 4.16
C ARG A 113 0.53 -20.99 5.49
N ASP A 114 1.63 -21.57 5.95
CA ASP A 114 2.29 -21.16 7.18
C ASP A 114 2.83 -19.72 7.06
N ILE A 115 3.48 -19.40 5.94
CA ILE A 115 3.95 -18.03 5.66
C ILE A 115 2.76 -17.06 5.54
N LEU A 116 1.69 -17.45 4.83
CA LEU A 116 0.49 -16.62 4.67
C LEU A 116 -0.18 -16.28 6.01
N ASN A 117 -0.07 -17.16 7.01
CA ASN A 117 -0.67 -17.00 8.33
C ASN A 117 0.32 -16.51 9.40
N ASN A 118 1.59 -16.30 9.09
CA ASN A 118 2.60 -15.86 10.06
C ASN A 118 2.44 -14.38 10.43
N LYS A 119 1.46 -14.07 11.28
CA LYS A 119 1.11 -12.69 11.67
C LYS A 119 2.24 -11.88 12.33
N LYS A 120 3.30 -12.53 12.82
CA LYS A 120 4.43 -11.91 13.50
C LYS A 120 5.72 -12.15 12.72
N GLY A 121 5.91 -11.36 11.66
CA GLY A 121 7.11 -11.41 10.83
C GLY A 121 6.88 -11.85 9.39
N GLY A 122 5.66 -12.26 9.01
CA GLY A 122 5.32 -12.59 7.63
C GLY A 122 6.26 -13.63 7.04
N GLY A 123 6.79 -13.35 5.84
CA GLY A 123 7.86 -14.15 5.24
C GLY A 123 8.11 -13.76 3.79
N ASP A 124 8.91 -14.57 3.09
CA ASP A 124 9.24 -14.34 1.68
C ASP A 124 8.51 -15.35 0.81
N LEU A 125 7.90 -14.86 -0.28
CA LEU A 125 7.20 -15.69 -1.25
C LEU A 125 7.59 -15.27 -2.66
N VAL A 126 7.50 -16.22 -3.59
CA VAL A 126 7.71 -15.95 -5.01
C VAL A 126 6.36 -15.69 -5.67
N PHE A 127 6.24 -14.57 -6.37
CA PHE A 127 5.02 -14.13 -7.03
C PHE A 127 5.21 -14.08 -8.54
N LYS A 128 4.15 -14.41 -9.26
CA LYS A 128 3.97 -14.15 -10.70
C LYS A 128 2.66 -13.41 -10.91
N ALA A 129 2.48 -12.84 -12.09
CA ALA A 129 1.26 -12.17 -12.47
C ALA A 129 0.56 -12.86 -13.65
N LEU A 130 -0.77 -12.82 -13.63
CA LEU A 130 -1.62 -13.23 -14.73
C LEU A 130 -2.44 -12.05 -15.21
N GLN A 131 -2.49 -11.81 -16.51
CA GLN A 131 -3.49 -10.95 -17.12
C GLN A 131 -4.71 -11.79 -17.46
N VAL A 132 -5.87 -11.40 -16.95
CA VAL A 132 -7.14 -12.11 -17.09
C VAL A 132 -8.05 -11.32 -18.02
N THR A 133 -8.47 -11.97 -19.10
CA THR A 133 -9.36 -11.39 -20.12
C THR A 133 -10.68 -12.16 -20.15
N PRO A 134 -11.80 -11.51 -19.76
CA PRO A 134 -13.12 -12.13 -19.82
C PRO A 134 -13.58 -12.37 -21.25
N SER A 135 -14.32 -13.45 -21.47
CA SER A 135 -14.87 -13.76 -22.79
C SER A 135 -15.79 -12.63 -23.26
N GLY A 136 -15.58 -12.15 -24.49
CA GLY A 136 -16.36 -11.06 -25.07
C GLY A 136 -16.02 -9.66 -24.54
N SER A 137 -15.05 -9.52 -23.64
CA SER A 137 -14.57 -8.24 -23.14
C SER A 137 -13.27 -7.82 -23.82
N THR A 138 -13.12 -6.52 -24.10
CA THR A 138 -11.83 -5.92 -24.46
C THR A 138 -11.03 -5.46 -23.24
N SER A 139 -11.69 -5.34 -22.09
CA SER A 139 -11.06 -4.96 -20.82
C SER A 139 -10.50 -6.18 -20.11
N SER A 140 -9.26 -6.07 -19.65
CA SER A 140 -8.58 -7.07 -18.84
C SER A 140 -8.23 -6.51 -17.46
N PHE A 141 -7.90 -7.39 -16.53
CA PHE A 141 -7.36 -7.04 -15.22
C PHE A 141 -6.22 -7.98 -14.87
N ASN A 142 -5.40 -7.60 -13.90
CA ASN A 142 -4.23 -8.35 -13.48
C ASN A 142 -4.48 -9.04 -12.14
N ALA A 143 -3.87 -10.21 -11.94
CA ALA A 143 -3.93 -10.94 -10.68
C ALA A 143 -2.54 -11.40 -10.28
N LEU A 144 -2.16 -11.14 -9.02
CA LEU A 144 -0.97 -11.72 -8.41
C LEU A 144 -1.27 -13.15 -7.96
N LYS A 145 -0.35 -14.07 -8.24
CA LYS A 145 -0.40 -15.49 -7.83
C LYS A 145 0.93 -15.89 -7.19
N ILE A 146 0.87 -16.69 -6.13
CA ILE A 146 2.05 -17.33 -5.55
C ILE A 146 2.53 -18.48 -6.44
N VAL A 147 3.84 -18.55 -6.65
CA VAL A 147 4.52 -19.73 -7.19
C VAL A 147 4.78 -20.68 -6.03
N ASP A 148 3.99 -21.75 -5.92
CA ASP A 148 4.09 -22.71 -4.83
C ASP A 148 5.21 -23.72 -5.10
N THR A 149 6.43 -23.37 -4.69
CA THR A 149 7.62 -24.22 -4.90
C THR A 149 7.59 -25.51 -4.09
N TRP A 150 6.83 -25.57 -2.99
CA TRP A 150 6.64 -26.79 -2.21
C TRP A 150 5.72 -27.81 -2.89
N GLN A 151 4.84 -27.36 -3.79
CA GLN A 151 4.09 -28.23 -4.71
C GLN A 151 4.85 -28.51 -6.02
N GLY A 152 6.10 -28.07 -6.13
CA GLY A 152 6.92 -28.26 -7.33
C GLY A 152 6.60 -27.28 -8.47
N GLU A 153 5.84 -26.20 -8.24
CA GLU A 153 5.78 -25.12 -9.22
C GLU A 153 7.17 -24.47 -9.35
N MET A 154 7.67 -24.38 -10.58
CA MET A 154 8.96 -23.74 -10.85
C MET A 154 8.77 -22.25 -11.11
N PRO A 155 9.57 -21.37 -10.45
CA PRO A 155 9.56 -19.95 -10.76
C PRO A 155 10.19 -19.69 -12.12
N ASP A 156 9.64 -18.73 -12.84
CA ASP A 156 10.16 -18.29 -14.13
C ASP A 156 10.97 -17.01 -13.92
N ASN A 157 12.26 -17.03 -14.28
CA ASN A 157 13.18 -15.92 -14.02
C ASN A 157 12.82 -14.61 -14.75
N LYS A 158 11.93 -14.63 -15.75
CA LYS A 158 11.48 -13.45 -16.49
C LYS A 158 10.17 -12.89 -15.95
N THR A 159 9.36 -13.71 -15.29
CA THR A 159 7.99 -13.34 -14.90
C THR A 159 7.70 -13.48 -13.40
N SER A 160 8.60 -14.09 -12.65
CA SER A 160 8.49 -14.28 -11.21
C SER A 160 9.48 -13.40 -10.45
N ILE A 161 9.07 -12.91 -9.28
CA ILE A 161 9.91 -12.14 -8.36
C ILE A 161 9.76 -12.68 -6.94
N LEU A 162 10.83 -12.57 -6.15
CA LEU A 162 10.78 -12.73 -4.70
C LEU A 162 10.28 -11.42 -4.08
N ALA A 163 9.36 -11.52 -3.13
CA ALA A 163 8.82 -10.38 -2.39
C ALA A 163 8.56 -10.76 -0.93
N TYR A 164 8.66 -9.76 -0.04
CA TYR A 164 8.15 -9.89 1.32
C TYR A 164 6.62 -10.01 1.30
N TRP A 165 6.08 -10.73 2.27
CA TRP A 165 4.65 -10.91 2.48
C TRP A 165 4.20 -10.31 3.81
N VAL A 166 3.20 -9.43 3.75
CA VAL A 166 2.51 -8.90 4.92
C VAL A 166 1.17 -9.63 5.07
N PRO A 167 0.99 -10.47 6.09
CA PRO A 167 -0.27 -11.15 6.34
C PRO A 167 -1.32 -10.19 6.89
N GLN A 168 -2.59 -10.45 6.58
CA GLN A 168 -3.71 -9.67 7.12
C GLN A 168 -3.80 -9.81 8.65
N GLY A 169 -3.90 -8.68 9.35
CA GLY A 169 -3.87 -8.61 10.81
C GLY A 169 -2.50 -8.91 11.41
N GLY A 170 -1.44 -8.65 10.66
CA GLY A 170 -0.06 -8.92 11.06
C GLY A 170 0.94 -7.98 10.40
N TYR A 171 2.22 -8.32 10.52
CA TYR A 171 3.32 -7.49 10.02
C TYR A 171 4.51 -8.30 9.48
N VAL A 172 5.35 -7.62 8.70
CA VAL A 172 6.70 -8.06 8.33
C VAL A 172 7.68 -6.91 8.58
N ASP A 173 8.89 -7.25 9.04
CA ASP A 173 9.98 -6.31 9.19
C ASP A 173 10.87 -6.39 7.94
N ILE A 174 11.15 -5.23 7.36
CA ILE A 174 11.96 -5.08 6.14
C ILE A 174 13.11 -4.10 6.38
N PRO A 175 14.23 -4.24 5.66
CA PRO A 175 15.30 -3.26 5.75
C PRO A 175 14.84 -1.90 5.21
N ALA A 176 15.13 -0.82 5.94
CA ALA A 176 14.92 0.55 5.46
C ALA A 176 15.76 0.83 4.21
N GLN A 177 16.92 0.17 4.10
CA GLN A 177 17.83 0.20 2.95
C GLN A 177 18.21 -1.25 2.55
N PRO A 178 17.46 -1.90 1.65
CA PRO A 178 17.74 -3.27 1.22
C PRO A 178 19.07 -3.39 0.45
N ASP A 179 19.83 -4.45 0.73
CA ASP A 179 20.89 -4.92 -0.15
C ASP A 179 20.27 -5.64 -1.34
N LEU A 180 20.35 -5.04 -2.52
CA LEU A 180 19.68 -5.51 -3.73
C LEU A 180 20.14 -6.90 -4.20
N SER A 181 21.29 -7.39 -3.70
CA SER A 181 21.78 -8.74 -4.00
C SER A 181 21.18 -9.82 -3.11
N ARG A 182 20.59 -9.44 -1.96
CA ARG A 182 20.12 -10.37 -0.92
C ARG A 182 18.66 -10.18 -0.55
N HIS A 183 18.14 -8.97 -0.65
CA HIS A 183 16.82 -8.62 -0.14
C HIS A 183 15.82 -8.42 -1.28
N PRO A 184 14.56 -8.88 -1.10
CA PRO A 184 13.47 -8.50 -1.97
C PRO A 184 13.30 -6.98 -2.07
N GLN A 185 12.81 -6.52 -3.22
CA GLN A 185 12.53 -5.10 -3.49
C GLN A 185 11.03 -4.78 -3.49
N HIS A 186 10.20 -5.75 -3.15
CA HIS A 186 8.74 -5.61 -3.16
C HIS A 186 8.16 -6.18 -1.86
N VAL A 187 7.04 -5.60 -1.43
CA VAL A 187 6.23 -6.09 -0.32
C VAL A 187 4.79 -6.22 -0.80
N PHE A 188 4.25 -7.44 -0.81
CA PHE A 188 2.85 -7.70 -1.14
C PHE A 188 2.04 -8.05 0.09
N THR A 189 0.72 -7.87 -0.03
CA THR A 189 -0.26 -8.14 1.01
C THR A 189 -1.61 -8.45 0.34
N PRO A 190 -2.60 -9.03 1.04
CA PRO A 190 -3.92 -9.22 0.46
C PRO A 190 -4.57 -7.89 0.03
N GLY A 191 -5.55 -7.97 -0.86
CA GLY A 191 -6.38 -6.84 -1.27
C GLY A 191 -7.13 -6.21 -0.10
N PHE A 192 -7.55 -4.97 -0.31
CA PHE A 192 -8.09 -4.11 0.74
C PHE A 192 -9.61 -3.97 0.59
N SER A 193 -10.31 -4.20 1.69
CA SER A 193 -11.73 -3.88 1.88
C SER A 193 -11.92 -3.43 3.33
N GLY A 194 -11.94 -2.13 3.56
CA GLY A 194 -11.91 -1.54 4.91
C GLY A 194 -10.56 -1.59 5.63
N CYS A 195 -9.56 -2.30 5.13
CA CYS A 195 -8.26 -2.43 5.80
C CYS A 195 -7.37 -1.19 5.60
N SER A 196 -6.29 -1.09 6.38
CA SER A 196 -5.25 -0.06 6.28
C SER A 196 -3.86 -0.69 6.10
N PHE A 197 -3.00 -0.06 5.32
CA PHE A 197 -1.61 -0.47 5.10
C PHE A 197 -0.66 0.55 5.74
N VAL A 198 0.11 0.12 6.73
CA VAL A 198 0.82 1.03 7.63
C VAL A 198 2.30 0.68 7.68
N ILE A 199 3.14 1.70 7.70
CA ILE A 199 4.59 1.56 7.75
C ILE A 199 5.08 2.35 8.96
N ASP A 200 5.62 1.62 9.93
CA ASP A 200 6.33 2.17 11.08
C ASP A 200 7.83 2.14 10.81
N LYS A 201 8.55 3.17 11.24
CA LYS A 201 10.00 3.12 11.32
C LYS A 201 10.39 2.55 12.68
N MET A 202 10.83 1.29 12.71
CA MET A 202 11.16 0.65 13.99
C MET A 202 12.46 1.21 14.57
N ASN A 203 13.44 1.44 13.70
CA ASN A 203 14.72 2.06 14.00
C ASN A 203 15.34 2.62 12.69
N THR A 204 16.62 2.97 12.70
CA THR A 204 17.32 3.51 11.52
C THR A 204 17.37 2.55 10.33
N ASP A 205 17.33 1.24 10.59
CA ASP A 205 17.62 0.20 9.61
C ASP A 205 16.42 -0.67 9.27
N THR A 206 15.32 -0.56 10.02
CA THR A 206 14.16 -1.44 9.93
C THR A 206 12.86 -0.65 9.79
N LEU A 207 12.07 -1.00 8.79
CA LEU A 207 10.67 -0.62 8.69
C LEU A 207 9.80 -1.82 9.05
N ARG A 208 8.69 -1.59 9.74
CA ARG A 208 7.66 -2.59 9.99
C ARG A 208 6.44 -2.25 9.16
N VAL A 209 6.05 -3.18 8.29
CA VAL A 209 4.92 -3.02 7.39
C VAL A 209 3.76 -3.86 7.90
N ARG A 210 2.59 -3.25 8.08
CA ARG A 210 1.42 -3.87 8.71
C ARG A 210 0.22 -3.83 7.77
N HIS A 211 -0.55 -4.91 7.75
CA HIS A 211 -1.89 -4.92 7.17
C HIS A 211 -2.90 -4.97 8.31
N VAL A 212 -3.48 -3.82 8.63
CA VAL A 212 -4.42 -3.65 9.73
C VAL A 212 -5.84 -3.88 9.21
N GLN A 213 -6.58 -4.77 9.84
CA GLN A 213 -7.95 -5.09 9.45
C GLN A 213 -8.89 -3.93 9.78
N GLY A 214 -9.88 -3.72 8.92
CA GLY A 214 -10.95 -2.77 9.20
C GLY A 214 -11.71 -3.15 10.48
N ASP A 215 -12.07 -2.15 11.28
CA ASP A 215 -12.73 -2.29 12.58
C ASP A 215 -11.87 -2.98 13.66
N LYS A 216 -10.56 -3.11 13.41
CA LYS A 216 -9.58 -3.64 14.35
C LYS A 216 -8.39 -2.71 14.55
N GLU A 217 -8.49 -1.47 14.10
CA GLU A 217 -7.41 -0.50 14.15
C GLU A 217 -6.87 -0.31 15.57
N ASP A 218 -7.74 -0.29 16.59
CA ASP A 218 -7.30 -0.14 17.97
C ASP A 218 -6.50 -1.35 18.46
N VAL A 219 -7.02 -2.57 18.22
CA VAL A 219 -6.39 -3.80 18.71
C VAL A 219 -5.16 -4.22 17.91
N GLU A 220 -5.06 -3.83 16.63
CA GLU A 220 -3.94 -4.20 15.76
C GLU A 220 -2.91 -3.07 15.58
N TYR A 221 -3.25 -1.83 15.95
CA TYR A 221 -2.36 -0.68 15.77
C TYR A 221 -2.44 0.41 16.85
N ASN A 222 -3.60 1.00 17.17
CA ASN A 222 -3.64 2.25 17.96
C ASN A 222 -3.39 2.08 19.47
N ASN A 223 -3.52 0.86 20.01
CA ASN A 223 -3.35 0.62 21.44
C ASN A 223 -1.89 0.79 21.89
N LEU A 224 -1.71 1.23 23.13
CA LEU A 224 -0.41 1.58 23.73
C LEU A 224 0.57 0.41 23.87
N ASP A 225 0.08 -0.84 23.83
CA ASP A 225 0.89 -2.05 23.93
C ASP A 225 1.50 -2.46 22.58
N ILE A 226 1.13 -1.79 21.48
CA ILE A 226 1.71 -2.00 20.17
C ILE A 226 3.03 -1.23 20.05
N ASP A 227 4.09 -1.95 19.71
CA ASP A 227 5.40 -1.35 19.44
C ASP A 227 5.43 -0.69 18.05
N HIS A 228 5.61 0.63 18.06
CA HIS A 228 5.75 1.48 16.87
C HIS A 228 7.19 1.93 16.61
N GLY A 229 8.15 1.56 17.46
CA GLY A 229 9.53 2.06 17.39
C GLY A 229 9.61 3.59 17.37
N MET A 230 10.13 4.16 16.28
CA MET A 230 10.22 5.62 16.05
C MET A 230 8.92 6.24 15.52
N GLY A 231 7.89 5.44 15.24
CA GLY A 231 6.56 5.89 14.85
C GLY A 231 6.19 5.63 13.39
N MET A 232 4.94 5.95 13.06
CA MET A 232 4.40 5.85 11.70
C MET A 232 5.12 6.83 10.76
N VAL A 233 5.54 6.33 9.60
CA VAL A 233 6.13 7.16 8.52
C VAL A 233 5.23 7.24 7.29
N ALA A 234 4.36 6.26 7.08
CA ALA A 234 3.35 6.29 6.03
C ALA A 234 2.17 5.37 6.34
N ALA A 235 1.00 5.72 5.81
CA ALA A 235 -0.16 4.86 5.79
C ALA A 235 -0.98 5.10 4.51
N MET A 236 -1.70 4.05 4.11
CA MET A 236 -2.90 4.11 3.28
C MET A 236 -4.06 3.56 4.13
N GLU A 237 -5.02 4.40 4.46
CA GLU A 237 -6.22 4.03 5.21
C GLU A 237 -7.40 3.77 4.27
N PHE A 238 -8.49 3.20 4.81
CA PHE A 238 -9.73 2.99 4.06
C PHE A 238 -10.19 4.24 3.32
N ARG A 239 -10.10 5.41 3.96
CA ARG A 239 -10.52 6.68 3.37
C ARG A 239 -9.73 7.06 2.12
N ASP A 240 -8.49 6.59 1.98
CA ASP A 240 -7.61 6.95 0.87
C ASP A 240 -8.00 6.21 -0.43
N TYR A 241 -8.41 4.95 -0.34
CA TYR A 241 -8.77 4.14 -1.52
C TYR A 241 -10.26 3.83 -1.65
N GLY A 242 -10.99 3.87 -0.53
CA GLY A 242 -12.41 3.52 -0.44
C GLY A 242 -13.34 4.55 -1.07
N TYR A 243 -12.82 5.69 -1.53
CA TYR A 243 -13.60 6.80 -2.09
C TYR A 243 -12.97 7.38 -3.35
N HIS A 244 -13.83 7.85 -4.26
CA HIS A 244 -13.43 8.63 -5.43
C HIS A 244 -14.46 9.72 -5.74
N GLU A 245 -14.04 10.72 -6.50
CA GLU A 245 -14.94 11.75 -7.02
C GLU A 245 -15.44 11.34 -8.42
N THR A 246 -16.73 11.57 -8.66
CA THR A 246 -17.33 11.42 -10.00
C THR A 246 -17.06 12.66 -10.86
N ALA A 247 -17.41 12.58 -12.15
CA ALA A 247 -17.33 13.74 -13.05
C ALA A 247 -18.19 14.94 -12.59
N ASN A 248 -19.19 14.70 -11.73
CA ASN A 248 -20.07 15.73 -11.17
C ASN A 248 -19.59 16.21 -9.78
N SER A 249 -18.35 15.91 -9.39
CA SER A 249 -17.77 16.23 -8.08
C SER A 249 -18.51 15.59 -6.89
N GLU A 250 -19.26 14.50 -7.11
CA GLU A 250 -19.85 13.73 -6.02
C GLU A 250 -18.83 12.74 -5.46
N VAL A 251 -18.76 12.62 -4.13
CA VAL A 251 -17.90 11.64 -3.48
C VAL A 251 -18.64 10.30 -3.37
N VAL A 252 -18.04 9.24 -3.91
CA VAL A 252 -18.63 7.92 -4.00
C VAL A 252 -17.72 6.86 -3.37
N LYS A 253 -18.32 5.99 -2.54
CA LYS A 253 -17.66 4.89 -1.81
C LYS A 253 -17.52 3.62 -2.67
N ASN A 254 -16.28 3.25 -3.01
CA ASN A 254 -15.90 2.09 -3.85
C ASN A 254 -15.60 0.80 -3.06
N THR A 255 -15.29 0.92 -1.77
CA THR A 255 -14.97 -0.18 -0.84
C THR A 255 -13.64 -0.90 -1.08
N TYR A 256 -13.19 -1.10 -2.33
CA TYR A 256 -12.05 -1.97 -2.63
C TYR A 256 -10.78 -1.22 -3.06
N GLY A 257 -9.62 -1.79 -2.72
CA GLY A 257 -8.32 -1.31 -3.15
C GLY A 257 -7.26 -2.42 -3.21
N SER A 258 -6.09 -2.08 -3.73
CA SER A 258 -4.89 -2.90 -3.70
C SER A 258 -3.70 -2.03 -3.32
N ALA A 259 -2.72 -2.58 -2.62
CA ALA A 259 -1.50 -1.86 -2.26
C ALA A 259 -0.29 -2.78 -2.19
N PHE A 260 0.89 -2.20 -2.41
CA PHE A 260 2.18 -2.87 -2.25
C PHE A 260 3.27 -1.83 -1.99
N LEU A 261 4.41 -2.27 -1.47
CA LEU A 261 5.62 -1.44 -1.46
C LEU A 261 6.59 -1.87 -2.55
N LYS A 262 7.31 -0.91 -3.09
CA LYS A 262 8.42 -1.12 -4.01
C LYS A 262 9.60 -0.26 -3.60
N PHE A 263 10.78 -0.85 -3.50
CA PHE A 263 12.00 -0.09 -3.30
C PHE A 263 12.44 0.55 -4.62
N ASN A 264 12.77 1.84 -4.59
CA ASN A 264 13.40 2.56 -5.68
C ASN A 264 14.92 2.63 -5.42
N PRO A 265 15.76 1.89 -6.17
CA PRO A 265 17.21 1.90 -5.99
C PRO A 265 17.87 3.26 -6.26
N GLU A 266 17.30 4.06 -7.16
CA GLU A 266 17.86 5.35 -7.57
C GLU A 266 17.65 6.40 -6.48
N GLU A 267 16.43 6.47 -5.95
CA GLU A 267 16.05 7.37 -4.85
C GLU A 267 16.44 6.83 -3.47
N LYS A 268 16.83 5.55 -3.39
CA LYS A 268 17.10 4.81 -2.15
C LYS A 268 15.95 4.89 -1.14
N GLN A 269 14.72 4.75 -1.63
CA GLN A 269 13.51 4.92 -0.82
C GLN A 269 12.49 3.84 -1.16
N TRP A 270 11.75 3.41 -0.14
CA TRP A 270 10.53 2.63 -0.35
C TRP A 270 9.40 3.55 -0.83
N GLN A 271 8.61 3.04 -1.75
CA GLN A 271 7.45 3.72 -2.32
C GLN A 271 6.20 2.87 -2.03
N LEU A 272 5.19 3.51 -1.46
CA LEU A 272 3.86 2.96 -1.26
C LEU A 272 3.02 3.21 -2.52
N HIS A 273 2.55 2.13 -3.13
CA HIS A 273 1.69 2.16 -4.31
C HIS A 273 0.32 1.61 -3.96
N TYR A 274 -0.75 2.28 -4.38
CA TYR A 274 -2.10 1.75 -4.21
C TYR A 274 -3.10 2.17 -5.28
N GLN A 275 -4.11 1.32 -5.50
CA GLN A 275 -5.23 1.57 -6.40
C GLN A 275 -6.55 1.72 -5.64
N LYS A 276 -7.41 2.60 -6.15
CA LYS A 276 -8.83 2.69 -5.81
C LYS A 276 -9.64 1.90 -6.84
N LEU A 277 -10.36 0.87 -6.43
CA LEU A 277 -11.03 -0.06 -7.36
C LEU A 277 -12.56 0.06 -7.28
N ALA A 278 -13.18 0.51 -8.37
CA ALA A 278 -14.63 0.44 -8.52
C ALA A 278 -15.02 -0.91 -9.15
N ALA A 279 -16.05 -1.55 -8.59
CA ALA A 279 -16.51 -2.89 -8.96
C ALA A 279 -15.34 -3.88 -9.20
N ALA A 280 -14.48 -4.04 -8.19
CA ALA A 280 -13.30 -4.88 -8.28
C ALA A 280 -13.66 -6.29 -8.81
N PRO A 281 -12.91 -6.81 -9.81
CA PRO A 281 -13.19 -8.12 -10.37
C PRO A 281 -12.87 -9.21 -9.35
N ASN A 282 -13.52 -10.36 -9.50
CA ASN A 282 -13.28 -11.51 -8.65
C ASN A 282 -12.95 -12.74 -9.49
N ILE A 283 -11.87 -13.45 -9.15
CA ILE A 283 -11.60 -14.80 -9.64
C ILE A 283 -12.13 -15.80 -8.61
N MET A 284 -13.04 -16.66 -9.05
CA MET A 284 -13.60 -17.73 -8.23
C MET A 284 -12.74 -18.98 -8.24
N ALA A 285 -12.23 -19.33 -9.41
CA ALA A 285 -11.47 -20.55 -9.64
C ALA A 285 -10.58 -20.37 -10.87
N ILE A 286 -9.48 -21.12 -10.89
CA ILE A 286 -8.55 -21.18 -12.00
C ILE A 286 -8.24 -22.63 -12.33
N GLU A 287 -8.15 -22.96 -13.61
CA GLU A 287 -7.81 -24.29 -14.11
C GLU A 287 -6.67 -24.15 -15.12
N SER A 288 -5.58 -24.86 -14.88
CA SER A 288 -4.45 -24.93 -15.81
C SER A 288 -4.49 -26.24 -16.58
N LYS A 289 -4.48 -26.16 -17.91
CA LYS A 289 -4.37 -27.33 -18.78
C LYS A 289 -2.97 -27.38 -19.38
N PRO A 290 -2.21 -28.46 -19.16
CA PRO A 290 -0.89 -28.62 -19.76
C PRO A 290 -1.01 -28.62 -21.28
N GLY A 291 0.00 -28.09 -21.95
CA GLY A 291 0.11 -28.20 -23.40
C GLY A 291 0.41 -29.64 -23.82
N GLY A 292 -0.06 -30.03 -25.00
CA GLY A 292 0.28 -31.29 -25.65
C GLY A 292 1.13 -31.08 -26.90
N LEU A 293 1.38 -32.16 -27.65
CA LEU A 293 2.17 -32.13 -28.89
C LEU A 293 1.66 -31.10 -29.92
N PHE A 294 0.37 -30.73 -29.86
CA PHE A 294 -0.31 -29.82 -30.80
C PHE A 294 -1.10 -28.70 -30.11
N SER A 295 -1.07 -28.59 -28.78
CA SER A 295 -1.85 -27.58 -28.03
C SER A 295 -0.95 -26.80 -27.09
N LYS A 296 -1.10 -25.47 -27.10
CA LYS A 296 -0.41 -24.62 -26.14
C LYS A 296 -1.02 -24.81 -24.74
N PRO A 297 -0.22 -24.69 -23.67
CA PRO A 297 -0.74 -24.59 -22.32
C PRO A 297 -1.79 -23.46 -22.24
N SER A 298 -2.84 -23.68 -21.47
CA SER A 298 -3.90 -22.68 -21.27
C SER A 298 -4.28 -22.59 -19.81
N ILE A 299 -4.65 -21.39 -19.39
CA ILE A 299 -5.16 -21.13 -18.05
C ILE A 299 -6.53 -20.50 -18.22
N ASN A 300 -7.56 -21.21 -17.77
CA ASN A 300 -8.93 -20.70 -17.76
C ASN A 300 -9.27 -20.24 -16.36
N ALA A 301 -10.04 -19.17 -16.25
CA ALA A 301 -10.51 -18.64 -14.98
C ALA A 301 -12.02 -18.45 -15.02
N LYS A 302 -12.68 -18.81 -13.92
CA LYS A 302 -14.08 -18.48 -13.69
C LYS A 302 -14.13 -17.19 -12.87
N THR A 303 -14.78 -16.16 -13.41
CA THR A 303 -14.73 -14.82 -12.83
C THR A 303 -16.13 -14.22 -12.63
N PHE A 304 -16.29 -13.37 -11.62
CA PHE A 304 -17.43 -12.45 -11.49
C PHE A 304 -16.97 -11.02 -11.77
N ILE A 305 -17.57 -10.38 -12.78
CA ILE A 305 -17.10 -9.09 -13.29
C ILE A 305 -18.28 -8.20 -13.61
N SER A 306 -18.18 -6.94 -13.20
CA SER A 306 -19.10 -5.88 -13.60
C SER A 306 -18.53 -5.14 -14.82
N LYS A 307 -19.40 -4.66 -15.72
CA LYS A 307 -18.98 -3.76 -16.81
C LYS A 307 -18.41 -2.43 -16.29
N ASP A 308 -18.69 -2.08 -15.03
CA ASP A 308 -18.22 -0.85 -14.40
C ASP A 308 -16.85 -1.02 -13.70
N MET A 309 -16.22 -2.19 -13.85
CA MET A 309 -14.89 -2.48 -13.31
C MET A 309 -13.86 -1.49 -13.83
N LYS A 310 -13.20 -0.76 -12.92
CA LYS A 310 -12.11 0.16 -13.28
C LYS A 310 -11.23 0.53 -12.10
N VAL A 311 -10.02 0.99 -12.42
CA VAL A 311 -9.21 1.82 -11.52
C VAL A 311 -9.79 3.23 -11.54
N THR A 312 -10.17 3.74 -10.37
CA THR A 312 -10.69 5.12 -10.22
C THR A 312 -9.63 6.09 -9.73
N GLY A 313 -8.49 5.58 -9.26
CA GLY A 313 -7.34 6.37 -8.87
C GLY A 313 -6.16 5.45 -8.58
N TYR A 314 -4.97 5.98 -8.81
CA TYR A 314 -3.70 5.36 -8.46
C TYR A 314 -2.85 6.40 -7.74
N THR A 315 -2.16 5.97 -6.69
CA THR A 315 -1.28 6.85 -5.93
C THR A 315 0.05 6.15 -5.65
N LYS A 316 1.12 6.94 -5.75
CA LYS A 316 2.48 6.59 -5.34
C LYS A 316 2.91 7.59 -4.27
N LYS A 317 3.41 7.10 -3.14
CA LYS A 317 3.90 7.92 -2.03
C LYS A 317 5.28 7.45 -1.60
N ASN A 318 6.26 8.33 -1.61
CA ASN A 318 7.60 8.03 -1.08
C ASN A 318 7.55 7.94 0.45
N ILE A 319 8.28 6.98 1.01
CA ILE A 319 8.43 6.78 2.46
C ILE A 319 9.74 7.44 2.88
N GLN A 320 9.66 8.43 3.78
CA GLN A 320 10.80 9.18 4.32
C GLN A 320 11.18 8.70 5.72
#